data_AF-A0A968SQX1-F1
#
_entry.id   AF-A0A968SQX1-F1
#
_cell.length_a   1.000
_cell.length_b   1.000
_cell.length_c   1.000
_cell.angle_alpha   90.00
_cell.angle_beta   90.00
_cell.angle_gamma   90.00
#
_symmetry.space_group_name_H-M   'P 1'
#
loop_
_entity.id
_entity.type
_entity.pdbx_description
1 polymer ?
#
loop_
_entity_poly.entity_id
_entity_poly.type
_entity_poly.pdbx_seq_one_letter_code
_entity_poly.pdbx_strand_id
1 'polypeptide(L)'
;MVDLERGVALHKATNARAVAWEGAGGARACLFSDTPFIELRGITDTADHQASGDFAAHLALAMANIAALLVNWRTTAEVRT
;
A
#
# COMPACT_ATOMS: atom_id res chain seq x y z
N MET A 1 11.30 -2.59 -11.88
CA MET A 1 12.14 -2.14 -10.74
C MET A 1 12.63 -0.75 -11.04
N VAL A 2 12.72 0.09 -10.02
CA VAL A 2 13.05 1.52 -10.19
C VAL A 2 14.46 1.73 -9.69
N ASP A 3 15.35 2.30 -10.51
CA ASP A 3 16.66 2.70 -10.03
C ASP A 3 16.56 3.89 -9.06
N LEU A 4 17.64 4.14 -8.30
CA LEU A 4 17.65 5.17 -7.28
C LEU A 4 17.33 6.57 -7.84
N GLU A 5 17.85 6.91 -9.01
CA GLU A 5 17.63 8.22 -9.64
C GLU A 5 16.15 8.41 -9.96
N ARG A 6 15.53 7.41 -10.58
CA ARG A 6 14.10 7.41 -10.90
C ARG A 6 13.25 7.42 -9.64
N GLY A 7 13.66 6.71 -8.58
CA GLY A 7 12.99 6.71 -7.28
C GLY A 7 12.98 8.10 -6.65
N VAL A 8 14.14 8.77 -6.64
CA VAL A 8 14.28 10.16 -6.15
C VAL A 8 13.44 11.13 -7.00
N ALA A 9 13.46 10.99 -8.33
CA ALA A 9 12.69 11.84 -9.22
C ALA A 9 11.18 11.69 -8.98
N LEU A 10 10.69 10.46 -8.82
CA LEU A 10 9.28 10.17 -8.50
C LEU A 10 8.90 10.75 -7.14
N HIS A 11 9.74 10.57 -6.12
CA HIS A 11 9.50 11.14 -4.79
C HIS A 11 9.44 12.67 -4.84
N LYS A 12 10.37 13.33 -5.53
CA LYS A 12 10.33 14.80 -5.70
C LYS A 12 9.09 15.29 -6.44
N ALA A 13 8.66 14.57 -7.47
CA ALA A 13 7.52 14.98 -8.30
C ALA A 13 6.16 14.75 -7.62
N THR A 14 6.05 13.75 -6.74
CA THR A 14 4.76 13.27 -6.23
C THR A 14 4.66 13.28 -4.70
N ASN A 15 5.78 13.46 -4.00
CA ASN A 15 5.92 13.23 -2.56
C ASN A 15 5.53 11.79 -2.12
N ALA A 16 5.48 10.84 -3.05
CA ALA A 16 5.11 9.46 -2.76
C ALA A 16 6.09 8.82 -1.76
N ARG A 17 5.55 8.13 -0.76
CA ARG A 17 6.30 7.37 0.26
C ARG A 17 6.37 5.88 -0.04
N ALA A 18 5.44 5.38 -0.86
CA ALA A 18 5.36 4.00 -1.32
C ALA A 18 4.74 3.98 -2.73
N VAL A 19 4.97 2.90 -3.47
CA VAL A 19 4.43 2.68 -4.82
C VAL A 19 3.80 1.29 -4.93
N ALA A 20 2.77 1.17 -5.77
CA ALA A 20 2.24 -0.10 -6.29
C ALA A 20 1.39 0.22 -7.52
N TRP A 21 0.73 -0.78 -8.10
CA TRP A 21 0.13 -0.68 -9.43
C TRP A 21 -1.36 -0.33 -9.39
N GLU A 22 -2.07 -0.70 -8.33
CA GLU A 22 -3.54 -0.78 -8.33
C GLU A 22 -4.22 0.43 -7.68
N GLY A 23 -3.61 1.01 -6.63
CA GLY A 23 -4.30 1.95 -5.74
C GLY A 23 -4.94 3.16 -6.43
N ALA A 24 -4.24 3.79 -7.38
CA ALA A 24 -4.77 4.92 -8.13
C ALA A 24 -5.98 4.53 -9.01
N GLY A 25 -5.97 3.32 -9.57
CA GLY A 25 -7.11 2.78 -10.33
C GLY A 25 -8.32 2.51 -9.44
N GLY A 26 -8.11 1.91 -8.27
CA GLY A 26 -9.15 1.66 -7.27
C GLY A 26 -9.79 2.96 -6.78
N ALA A 27 -8.97 3.94 -6.38
CA ALA A 27 -9.45 5.26 -5.95
C ALA A 27 -10.30 5.95 -7.03
N ARG A 28 -9.87 5.88 -8.29
CA ARG A 28 -10.60 6.47 -9.42
C ARG A 28 -11.95 5.77 -9.65
N ALA A 29 -11.99 4.45 -9.56
CA ALA A 29 -13.23 3.69 -9.71
C ALA A 29 -14.23 4.02 -8.60
N CYS A 30 -13.77 4.08 -7.35
CA CYS A 30 -14.61 4.46 -6.21
C CYS A 30 -15.13 5.90 -6.30
N LEU A 31 -14.30 6.83 -6.79
CA LEU A 31 -14.74 8.20 -7.07
C LEU A 31 -15.85 8.25 -8.12
N PHE A 32 -15.73 7.46 -9.19
CA PHE A 32 -16.76 7.37 -10.24
C PHE A 32 -18.08 6.79 -9.72
N SER A 33 -18.03 5.86 -8.76
CA SER A 33 -19.20 5.19 -8.19
C SER A 33 -19.69 5.79 -6.86
N ASP A 34 -19.24 6.98 -6.48
CA ASP A 34 -19.56 7.64 -5.19
C ASP A 34 -19.39 6.70 -3.98
N THR A 35 -18.33 5.91 -3.98
CA THR A 35 -18.04 4.92 -2.94
C THR A 35 -16.89 5.41 -2.06
N PRO A 36 -17.04 5.46 -0.72
CA PRO A 36 -15.93 5.77 0.19
C PRO A 36 -14.75 4.82 -0.03
N PHE A 37 -13.54 5.36 -0.08
CA PHE A 37 -12.33 4.60 -0.39
C PHE A 37 -11.27 4.78 0.69
N ILE A 38 -10.65 3.66 1.07
CA ILE A 38 -9.41 3.63 1.84
C ILE A 38 -8.49 2.55 1.28
N GLU A 39 -7.20 2.84 1.24
CA GLU A 39 -6.16 1.87 0.90
C GLU A 39 -5.22 1.67 2.09
N LEU A 40 -4.95 0.42 2.45
CA LEU A 40 -3.96 0.01 3.43
C LEU A 40 -2.88 -0.81 2.73
N ARG A 41 -1.62 -0.49 2.96
CA ARG A 41 -0.48 -1.22 2.38
C ARG A 41 0.54 -1.62 3.43
N GLY A 42 0.98 -2.86 3.36
CA GLY A 42 2.18 -3.35 4.01
C GLY A 42 3.35 -3.24 3.04
N ILE A 43 4.47 -2.68 3.50
CA ILE A 43 5.67 -2.55 2.68
C ILE A 43 6.38 -3.90 2.65
N THR A 44 6.66 -4.39 1.43
CA THR A 44 7.30 -5.68 1.18
C THR A 44 8.74 -5.53 0.71
N ASP A 45 9.08 -4.39 0.12
CA ASP A 45 10.35 -4.15 -0.54
C ASP A 45 10.61 -2.63 -0.67
N THR A 46 11.79 -2.29 -1.18
CA THR A 46 12.27 -0.91 -1.40
C THR A 46 12.02 -0.40 -2.82
N ALA A 47 11.30 -1.17 -3.67
CA ALA A 47 11.08 -0.91 -5.09
C ALA A 47 12.35 -0.81 -5.96
N ASP A 48 13.50 -1.25 -5.43
CA ASP A 48 14.77 -1.29 -6.14
C ASP A 48 14.94 -2.60 -6.93
N HIS A 49 16.17 -2.92 -7.33
CA HIS A 49 16.53 -4.09 -8.12
C HIS A 49 16.43 -5.45 -7.38
N GLN A 50 16.23 -5.45 -6.06
CA GLN A 50 15.97 -6.65 -5.25
C GLN A 50 14.47 -6.88 -5.00
N ALA A 51 13.60 -5.96 -5.44
CA ALA A 51 12.19 -5.92 -5.08
C ALA A 51 11.46 -7.26 -5.30
N SER A 52 11.75 -8.00 -6.37
CA SER A 52 11.10 -9.30 -6.61
C SER A 52 11.44 -10.35 -5.55
N GLY A 53 12.67 -10.37 -5.06
CA GLY A 53 13.10 -11.30 -4.00
C GLY A 53 12.56 -10.88 -2.64
N ASP A 54 12.70 -9.60 -2.30
CA ASP A 54 12.21 -9.02 -1.05
C ASP A 54 10.69 -9.14 -0.93
N PHE A 55 9.97 -8.92 -2.05
CA PHE A 55 8.53 -9.12 -2.10
C PHE A 55 8.15 -10.55 -1.68
N ALA A 56 8.77 -11.56 -2.30
CA ALA A 56 8.49 -12.95 -1.98
C ALA A 56 8.83 -13.29 -0.52
N ALA A 57 9.91 -12.72 0.02
CA ALA A 57 10.35 -12.95 1.40
C ALA A 57 9.43 -12.29 2.45
N HIS A 58 8.90 -11.09 2.17
CA HIS A 58 8.19 -10.28 3.15
C HIS A 58 6.67 -10.25 2.99
N LEU A 59 6.13 -10.74 1.87
CA LEU A 59 4.68 -10.70 1.59
C LEU A 59 3.85 -11.28 2.73
N ALA A 60 4.23 -12.45 3.26
CA ALA A 60 3.48 -13.11 4.33
C ALA A 60 3.40 -12.25 5.60
N LEU A 61 4.53 -11.65 6.01
CA LEU A 61 4.59 -10.78 7.18
C LEU A 61 3.80 -9.48 6.95
N ALA A 62 3.95 -8.86 5.78
CA ALA A 62 3.20 -7.65 5.43
C ALA A 62 1.69 -7.88 5.49
N MET A 63 1.20 -9.00 4.94
CA MET A 63 -0.22 -9.35 4.99
C MET A 63 -0.70 -9.68 6.40
N ALA A 64 0.11 -10.37 7.21
CA ALA A 64 -0.21 -10.64 8.61
C ALA A 64 -0.39 -9.34 9.43
N ASN A 65 0.47 -8.34 9.19
CA ASN A 65 0.36 -7.03 9.84
C ASN A 65 -0.92 -6.28 9.43
N ILE A 66 -1.26 -6.29 8.13
CA ILE A 66 -2.53 -5.69 7.67
C ILE A 66 -3.73 -6.42 8.30
N ALA A 67 -3.70 -7.75 8.35
CA ALA A 67 -4.77 -8.53 8.96
C ALA A 67 -4.97 -8.17 10.44
N ALA A 68 -3.88 -8.02 11.21
CA ALA A 68 -3.95 -7.59 12.60
C ALA A 68 -4.57 -6.18 12.75
N LEU A 69 -4.20 -5.24 11.87
CA LEU A 69 -4.80 -3.90 11.84
C LEU A 69 -6.30 -3.95 11.55
N LEU A 70 -6.72 -4.75 10.56
CA LEU A 70 -8.13 -4.89 10.18
C LEU A 70 -8.98 -5.49 11.31
N VAL A 71 -8.47 -6.53 11.99
CA VAL A 71 -9.14 -7.14 13.14
C VAL A 71 -9.34 -6.12 14.26
N ASN A 72 -8.28 -5.38 14.62
CA ASN A 72 -8.36 -4.36 15.67
C ASN A 72 -9.28 -3.20 15.32
N TRP A 73 -9.27 -2.76 14.06
CA TRP A 73 -10.15 -1.69 13.59
C TRP A 73 -11.61 -2.13 13.71
N ARG A 74 -11.95 -3.33 13.23
CA ARG A 74 -13.32 -3.86 13.33
C ARG A 74 -13.83 -3.87 14.76
N THR A 75 -13.04 -4.37 15.71
CA THR A 75 -13.43 -4.41 17.13
C THR A 75 -13.66 -3.01 17.71
N THR A 76 -12.90 -2.01 17.26
CA THR A 76 -13.09 -0.62 17.70
C THR A 76 -14.36 0.01 17.11
N ALA A 77 -14.75 -0.36 15.89
CA ALA A 77 -15.97 0.14 15.26
C ALA A 77 -17.24 -0.39 15.94
N GLU A 78 -17.24 -1.68 16.35
CA GLU A 78 -18.35 -2.32 17.05
C GLU A 78 -18.61 -1.75 18.46
N VAL A 79 -17.60 -1.13 19.10
CA VAL A 79 -17.73 -0.46 20.41
C VAL A 79 -18.33 0.96 20.29
N ARG A 80 -18.35 1.54 19.08
CA ARG A 80 -18.81 2.93 18.84
C ARG A 80 -20.24 3.02 18.31
N THR A 81 -20.92 1.89 18.12
CA THR A 81 -22.35 1.79 17.79
C THR A 81 -23.15 1.37 19.01
#